data_AF-A0A8T4YS54-F1
#
_entry.id   AF-A0A8T4YS54-F1
#
_cell.length_a   1.000
_cell.length_b   1.000
_cell.length_c   1.000
_cell.angle_alpha   90.00
_cell.angle_beta   90.00
_cell.angle_gamma   90.00
#
_symmetry.space_group_name_H-M   'P 1'
#
loop_
_entity.id
_entity.type
_entity.pdbx_description
1 polymer ?
#
loop_
_entity_poly.entity_id
_entity_poly.type
_entity_poly.pdbx_seq_one_letter_code
_entity_poly.pdbx_strand_id
1 'polypeptide(L)'
;MAHVDREREALYSRLRSIESDLSGASSAISDVESKLAYIDSSMASLPSRLVAVRGRGYAAMGHLEKSVEILTKKWMEASPTIKQSFYSNVQPLTAQIRTLQSDAHRLRAEINRGNIGYCWSSVGRLSTEASMLRARISMETAKIT
;
A
#
# COMPACT_ATOMS: atom_id res chain seq x y z
N MET A 1 -6.82 26.95 32.06
CA MET A 1 -7.52 26.68 30.80
C MET A 1 -6.57 26.73 29.61
N ALA A 2 -5.92 27.87 29.31
CA ALA A 2 -5.04 28.01 28.14
C ALA A 2 -3.89 26.98 27.97
N HIS A 3 -3.38 26.36 29.06
CA HIS A 3 -2.36 25.31 28.96
C HIS A 3 -2.93 23.97 28.45
N VAL A 4 -4.04 23.53 29.05
CA VAL A 4 -4.72 22.28 28.70
C VAL A 4 -5.24 22.34 27.26
N ASP A 5 -5.74 23.51 26.84
CA ASP A 5 -6.17 23.72 25.45
C ASP A 5 -4.99 23.60 24.47
N ARG A 6 -3.82 24.17 24.80
CA ARG A 6 -2.61 24.02 23.99
C ARG A 6 -2.12 22.57 23.91
N GLU A 7 -2.14 21.84 25.02
CA GLU A 7 -1.77 20.43 25.03
C GLU A 7 -2.72 19.58 24.18
N ARG A 8 -4.02 19.89 24.23
CA ARG A 8 -5.04 19.23 23.42
C ARG A 8 -4.81 19.48 21.93
N GLU A 9 -4.52 20.70 21.53
CA GLU A 9 -4.19 21.04 20.14
C GLU A 9 -2.90 20.34 19.67
N ALA A 10 -1.88 20.26 20.53
CA ALA A 10 -0.65 19.53 20.21
C ALA A 10 -0.92 18.03 19.99
N LEU A 11 -1.75 17.42 20.85
CA LEU A 11 -2.17 16.02 20.71
C LEU A 11 -2.96 15.81 19.40
N TYR A 12 -3.88 16.71 19.05
CA TYR A 12 -4.62 16.63 17.79
C TYR A 12 -3.72 16.76 16.56
N SER A 13 -2.77 17.70 16.58
CA SER A 13 -1.81 17.86 15.49
C SER A 13 -0.99 16.58 15.28
N ARG A 14 -0.50 15.98 16.37
CA ARG A 14 0.28 14.74 16.31
C ARG A 14 -0.56 13.55 15.85
N LEU A 15 -1.80 13.44 16.34
CA LEU A 15 -2.73 12.42 15.92
C LEU A 15 -3.05 12.52 14.42
N ARG A 16 -3.29 13.74 13.92
CA ARG A 16 -3.56 14.00 12.49
C ARG A 16 -2.37 13.60 11.61
N SER A 17 -1.14 13.85 12.07
CA SER A 17 0.06 13.38 11.37
C SER A 17 0.09 11.85 11.27
N ILE A 18 -0.23 11.15 12.37
CA ILE A 18 -0.29 9.69 12.39
C ILE A 18 -1.39 9.16 11.46
N GLU A 19 -2.59 9.75 11.51
CA GLU A 19 -3.69 9.38 10.61
C GLU A 19 -3.30 9.55 9.13
N SER A 20 -2.59 10.64 8.81
CA SER A 20 -2.06 10.89 7.47
C SER A 20 -1.01 9.85 7.05
N ASP A 21 -0.08 9.49 7.93
CA ASP A 21 0.94 8.47 7.66
C ASP A 21 0.32 7.09 7.42
N LEU A 22 -0.68 6.71 8.23
CA LEU A 22 -1.42 5.45 8.06
C LEU A 22 -2.23 5.43 6.77
N SER A 23 -2.85 6.55 6.39
CA SER A 23 -3.55 6.68 5.11
C SER A 23 -2.59 6.57 3.93
N GLY A 24 -1.45 7.25 3.96
CA GLY A 24 -0.42 7.15 2.92
C GLY A 24 0.12 5.72 2.77
N ALA A 25 0.38 5.06 3.91
CA ALA A 25 0.79 3.66 3.94
C ALA A 25 -0.26 2.73 3.31
N SER A 26 -1.55 2.93 3.62
CA SER A 26 -2.64 2.16 3.01
C SER A 26 -2.71 2.37 1.51
N SER A 27 -2.59 3.61 1.04
CA SER A 27 -2.60 3.95 -0.39
C SER A 27 -1.44 3.31 -1.14
N ALA A 28 -0.24 3.25 -0.54
CA ALA A 28 0.91 2.58 -1.15
C ALA A 28 0.67 1.08 -1.37
N ILE A 29 0.02 0.40 -0.42
CA ILE A 29 -0.36 -1.02 -0.57
C ILE A 29 -1.37 -1.19 -1.71
N SER A 30 -2.42 -0.36 -1.73
CA SER A 30 -3.45 -0.41 -2.78
C SER A 30 -2.92 -0.09 -4.18
N ASP A 31 -1.92 0.78 -4.29
CA ASP A 31 -1.24 1.07 -5.56
C ASP A 31 -0.49 -0.16 -6.09
N VAL A 32 0.25 -0.87 -5.22
CA VAL A 32 0.93 -2.12 -5.60
C VAL A 32 -0.06 -3.18 -6.05
N GLU A 33 -1.16 -3.36 -5.30
CA GLU A 33 -2.23 -4.30 -5.66
C GLU A 33 -2.83 -3.98 -7.04
N SER A 34 -3.13 -2.70 -7.29
CA SER A 34 -3.70 -2.23 -8.55
C SER A 34 -2.73 -2.44 -9.73
N LYS A 35 -1.43 -2.17 -9.52
CA LYS A 35 -0.39 -2.40 -10.53
C LYS A 35 -0.27 -3.89 -10.87
N LEU A 36 -0.30 -4.78 -9.88
CA LEU A 36 -0.26 -6.22 -10.12
C LEU A 36 -1.48 -6.69 -10.93
N ALA A 37 -2.68 -6.25 -10.56
CA ALA A 37 -3.91 -6.57 -11.29
C ALA A 37 -3.88 -6.03 -12.74
N TYR A 38 -3.33 -4.83 -12.93
CA TYR A 38 -3.15 -4.24 -14.26
C TYR A 38 -2.18 -5.05 -15.13
N ILE A 39 -1.06 -5.50 -14.58
CA ILE A 39 -0.10 -6.32 -15.32
C ILE A 39 -0.73 -7.67 -15.68
N ASP A 40 -1.40 -8.33 -14.73
CA ASP A 40 -2.08 -9.61 -14.99
C ASP A 40 -3.13 -9.50 -16.11
N SER A 41 -4.00 -8.49 -16.05
CA SER A 41 -5.01 -8.26 -17.09
C SER A 41 -4.39 -7.89 -18.44
N SER A 42 -3.34 -7.08 -18.44
CA SER A 42 -2.57 -6.74 -19.65
C SER A 42 -2.00 -8.00 -20.28
N MET A 43 -1.34 -8.86 -19.50
CA MET A 43 -0.75 -10.13 -19.96
C MET A 43 -1.81 -11.10 -20.48
N ALA A 44 -2.95 -11.22 -19.82
CA ALA A 44 -4.07 -12.03 -20.27
C ALA A 44 -4.69 -11.53 -21.60
N SER A 45 -4.63 -10.22 -21.86
CA SER A 45 -5.17 -9.61 -23.09
C SER A 45 -4.22 -9.66 -24.30
N LEU A 46 -2.92 -9.89 -24.09
CA LEU A 46 -1.94 -9.85 -25.18
C LEU A 46 -2.22 -10.85 -26.31
N PRO A 47 -2.57 -12.13 -26.03
CA PRO A 47 -2.86 -13.10 -27.08
C PRO A 47 -4.03 -12.70 -27.98
N SER A 48 -5.13 -12.19 -27.42
CA SER A 48 -6.30 -11.78 -28.20
C SER A 48 -6.01 -10.54 -29.05
N ARG A 49 -5.26 -9.58 -28.51
CA ARG A 49 -4.78 -8.41 -29.27
C ARG A 49 -3.86 -8.81 -30.42
N LEU A 50 -3.01 -9.81 -30.20
CA LEU A 50 -2.12 -10.34 -31.24
C LEU A 50 -2.90 -11.02 -32.36
N VAL A 51 -3.95 -11.80 -32.06
CA VAL A 51 -4.85 -12.38 -33.07
C VAL A 51 -5.54 -11.29 -33.91
N ALA A 52 -6.00 -10.21 -33.28
CA ALA A 52 -6.62 -9.09 -34.01
C ALA A 52 -5.63 -8.38 -34.95
N VAL A 53 -4.36 -8.25 -34.56
CA VAL A 53 -3.29 -7.71 -35.42
C VAL A 53 -2.96 -8.67 -36.57
N ARG A 54 -2.98 -10.00 -36.32
CA ARG A 54 -2.80 -11.03 -37.36
C ARG A 54 -3.81 -10.88 -38.49
N GLY A 55 -5.09 -10.70 -38.13
CA GLY A 55 -6.17 -10.52 -39.10
C GLY A 55 -6.05 -9.25 -39.96
N ARG A 56 -5.19 -8.30 -39.57
CA ARG A 56 -4.95 -7.03 -40.30
C ARG A 56 -3.73 -7.06 -41.20
N GLY A 57 -3.00 -8.17 -41.30
CA GLY A 57 -1.92 -8.35 -42.28
C GLY A 57 -0.63 -7.56 -42.02
N TYR A 58 -0.28 -7.30 -40.75
CA TYR A 58 0.91 -6.53 -40.40
C TYR A 58 2.22 -7.21 -40.83
N ALA A 59 3.09 -6.48 -41.54
CA ALA A 59 4.37 -6.97 -42.04
C ALA A 59 5.39 -7.39 -40.95
N ALA A 60 5.22 -6.92 -39.71
CA ALA A 60 6.10 -7.22 -38.58
C ALA A 60 5.57 -8.31 -37.62
N MET A 61 4.65 -9.15 -38.10
CA MET A 61 3.93 -10.15 -37.30
C MET A 61 4.83 -11.05 -36.44
N GLY A 62 5.87 -11.66 -37.05
CA GLY A 62 6.73 -12.61 -36.36
C GLY A 62 7.54 -12.02 -35.20
N HIS A 63 7.93 -10.74 -35.30
CA HIS A 63 8.64 -10.06 -34.21
C HIS A 63 7.71 -9.79 -33.02
N LEU A 64 6.45 -9.41 -33.29
CA LEU A 64 5.44 -9.20 -32.25
C LEU A 64 5.07 -10.51 -31.55
N GLU A 65 4.88 -11.58 -32.31
CA GLU A 65 4.60 -12.92 -31.75
C GLU A 65 5.71 -13.37 -30.81
N LYS A 66 6.96 -13.28 -31.25
CA LYS A 66 8.13 -13.63 -30.43
C LYS A 66 8.24 -12.73 -29.18
N SER A 67 7.97 -11.43 -29.33
CA SER A 67 8.02 -10.48 -28.20
C SER A 67 6.95 -10.80 -27.15
N VAL A 68 5.73 -11.13 -27.58
CA VAL A 68 4.63 -11.54 -26.68
C VAL A 68 4.95 -12.86 -25.99
N GLU A 69 5.52 -13.83 -26.71
CA GLU A 69 5.95 -15.11 -26.14
C GLU A 69 7.01 -14.91 -25.04
N ILE A 70 8.06 -14.12 -25.33
CA ILE A 70 9.11 -13.80 -24.35
C ILE A 70 8.53 -13.08 -23.13
N LEU A 71 7.65 -12.10 -23.34
CA LEU A 71 7.03 -11.37 -22.24
C LEU A 71 6.13 -12.26 -21.39
N THR A 72 5.35 -13.15 -22.03
CA THR A 72 4.49 -14.12 -21.35
C THR A 72 5.32 -15.08 -20.52
N LYS A 73 6.39 -15.63 -21.08
CA LYS A 73 7.31 -16.51 -20.36
C LYS A 73 7.92 -15.80 -19.15
N LYS A 74 8.48 -14.60 -19.33
CA LYS A 74 9.06 -13.81 -18.23
C LYS A 74 8.04 -13.50 -17.14
N TRP A 75 6.79 -13.17 -17.51
CA TRP A 75 5.74 -12.94 -16.53
C TRP A 75 5.37 -14.23 -15.77
N MET A 76 5.24 -15.36 -16.45
CA MET A 76 4.97 -16.65 -15.78
C MET A 76 6.08 -17.04 -14.79
N GLU A 77 7.32 -16.70 -15.09
CA GLU A 77 8.46 -16.94 -14.19
C GLU A 77 8.47 -15.97 -12.99
N ALA A 78 8.21 -14.68 -13.21
CA ALA A 78 8.31 -13.66 -12.16
C ALA A 78 7.04 -13.51 -11.30
N SER A 79 5.86 -13.66 -11.89
CA SER A 79 4.56 -13.39 -11.25
C SER A 79 4.33 -14.18 -9.96
N PRO A 80 4.62 -15.50 -9.88
CA PRO A 80 4.43 -16.26 -8.66
C PRO A 80 5.27 -15.72 -7.50
N THR A 81 6.54 -15.40 -7.74
CA THR A 81 7.44 -14.86 -6.71
C THR A 81 6.99 -13.49 -6.23
N ILE A 82 6.59 -12.61 -7.15
CA ILE A 82 6.10 -11.26 -6.82
C ILE A 82 4.80 -11.35 -6.01
N LYS A 83 3.84 -12.16 -6.46
CA LYS A 83 2.57 -12.38 -5.75
C LYS A 83 2.79 -12.99 -4.38
N GLN A 84 3.67 -13.99 -4.28
CA GLN A 84 4.00 -14.61 -3.01
C GLN A 84 4.58 -13.59 -2.03
N SER A 85 5.51 -12.73 -2.49
CA SER A 85 6.06 -11.66 -1.65
C SER A 85 4.99 -10.67 -1.22
N PHE A 86 4.10 -10.26 -2.12
CA PHE A 86 2.98 -9.36 -1.80
C PHE A 86 2.06 -9.96 -0.73
N TYR A 87 1.58 -11.19 -0.93
CA TYR A 87 0.66 -11.84 0.02
C TYR A 87 1.33 -12.20 1.35
N SER A 88 2.60 -12.54 1.35
CA SER A 88 3.31 -12.94 2.58
C SER A 88 3.78 -11.74 3.40
N ASN A 89 4.21 -10.66 2.75
CA ASN A 89 4.92 -9.56 3.39
C ASN A 89 4.09 -8.27 3.46
N VAL A 90 3.33 -7.95 2.41
CA VAL A 90 2.61 -6.67 2.30
C VAL A 90 1.16 -6.79 2.78
N GLN A 91 0.44 -7.83 2.36
CA GLN A 91 -0.97 -8.02 2.74
C GLN A 91 -1.18 -8.00 4.28
N PRO A 92 -0.34 -8.66 5.12
CA PRO A 92 -0.52 -8.65 6.57
C PRO A 92 -0.33 -7.26 7.19
N LEU A 93 0.40 -6.36 6.54
CA LEU A 93 0.59 -4.98 7.00
C LEU A 93 -0.73 -4.19 6.95
N THR A 94 -1.65 -4.55 6.06
CA THR A 94 -2.99 -3.95 5.99
C THR A 94 -3.78 -4.16 7.29
N ALA A 95 -3.66 -5.35 7.92
CA ALA A 95 -4.30 -5.61 9.19
C ALA A 95 -3.68 -4.76 10.31
N GLN A 96 -2.35 -4.57 10.30
CA GLN A 96 -1.66 -3.70 11.25
C GLN A 96 -2.07 -2.23 11.09
N ILE A 97 -2.21 -1.74 9.85
CA ILE A 97 -2.73 -0.38 9.59
C ILE A 97 -4.11 -0.21 10.22
N ARG A 98 -5.03 -1.17 9.99
CA ARG A 98 -6.39 -1.11 10.53
C ARG A 98 -6.40 -1.09 12.06
N THR A 99 -5.54 -1.88 12.70
CA THR A 99 -5.38 -1.86 14.16
C THR A 99 -4.90 -0.50 14.65
N LEU A 100 -3.86 0.08 14.02
CA LEU A 100 -3.36 1.40 14.40
C LEU A 100 -4.36 2.53 14.13
N GLN A 101 -5.17 2.42 13.07
CA GLN A 101 -6.27 3.36 12.80
C GLN A 101 -7.34 3.29 13.89
N SER A 102 -7.70 2.08 14.35
CA SER A 102 -8.61 1.90 15.48
C SER A 102 -8.04 2.51 16.77
N ASP A 103 -6.76 2.28 17.05
CA ASP A 103 -6.05 2.88 18.19
C ASP A 103 -6.01 4.42 18.09
N ALA A 104 -5.80 4.98 16.90
CA ALA A 104 -5.85 6.42 16.64
C ALA A 104 -7.25 7.00 16.93
N HIS A 105 -8.31 6.32 16.47
CA HIS A 105 -9.68 6.72 16.75
C HIS A 105 -10.02 6.64 18.24
N ARG A 106 -9.57 5.60 18.94
CA ARG A 106 -9.72 5.47 20.39
C ARG A 106 -8.99 6.62 21.11
N LEU A 107 -7.76 6.93 20.70
CA LEU A 107 -6.99 8.04 21.26
C LEU A 107 -7.71 9.37 21.04
N ARG A 108 -8.35 9.58 19.88
CA ARG A 108 -9.19 10.75 19.63
C ARG A 108 -10.32 10.90 20.65
N ALA A 109 -10.99 9.79 20.98
CA ALA A 109 -12.05 9.79 21.99
C ALA A 109 -11.50 10.11 23.40
N GLU A 110 -10.31 9.63 23.75
CA GLU A 110 -9.67 9.92 25.03
C GLU A 110 -9.19 11.38 25.15
N ILE A 111 -8.73 11.98 24.05
CA ILE A 111 -8.41 13.42 24.00
C ILE A 111 -9.69 14.24 24.25
N ASN A 112 -10.82 13.86 23.66
CA ASN A 112 -12.11 14.52 23.89
C ASN A 112 -12.61 14.39 25.34
N ARG A 113 -12.29 13.28 26.01
CA ARG A 113 -12.63 13.02 27.43
C ARG A 113 -11.73 13.78 28.41
N GLY A 114 -10.65 14.42 27.95
CA GLY A 114 -9.75 15.22 28.77
C GLY A 114 -8.68 14.42 29.50
N ASN A 115 -8.41 13.17 29.10
CA ASN A 115 -7.41 12.31 29.74
C ASN A 115 -5.99 12.58 29.19
N ILE A 116 -5.50 13.82 29.35
CA ILE A 116 -4.31 14.34 28.65
C ILE A 116 -3.03 13.54 28.97
N GLY A 117 -2.83 13.12 30.22
CA GLY A 117 -1.64 12.37 30.63
C GLY A 117 -1.53 10.99 29.96
N TYR A 118 -2.65 10.25 29.91
CA TYR A 118 -2.72 8.98 29.17
C TYR A 118 -2.57 9.18 27.65
N CYS A 119 -3.08 10.29 27.12
CA CYS A 119 -3.00 10.58 25.69
C CYS A 119 -1.54 10.79 25.24
N TRP A 120 -0.69 11.41 26.05
CA TRP A 120 0.72 11.63 25.70
C TRP A 120 1.55 10.34 25.62
N SER A 121 1.36 9.41 26.56
CA SER A 121 2.04 8.11 26.50
C SER A 121 1.55 7.29 25.30
N SER A 122 0.23 7.30 25.08
CA SER A 122 -0.40 6.56 23.98
C SER A 122 -0.04 7.12 22.60
N VAL A 123 -0.01 8.44 22.42
CA VAL A 123 0.37 9.07 21.14
C VAL A 123 1.84 8.84 20.82
N GLY A 124 2.71 8.80 21.84
CA GLY A 124 4.13 8.49 21.66
C GLY A 124 4.34 7.07 21.13
N ARG A 125 3.69 6.08 21.75
CA ARG A 125 3.69 4.68 21.29
C ARG A 125 3.14 4.57 19.87
N LEU A 126 1.96 5.12 19.64
CA LEU A 126 1.27 5.06 18.36
C LEU A 126 2.09 5.73 17.23
N SER A 127 2.75 6.86 17.51
CA SER A 127 3.63 7.55 16.57
C SER A 127 4.82 6.69 16.15
N THR A 128 5.44 5.99 17.11
CA THR A 128 6.56 5.10 16.84
C THR A 128 6.12 3.88 16.04
N GLU A 129 5.01 3.26 16.43
CA GLU A 129 4.43 2.11 15.71
C GLU A 129 4.04 2.47 14.27
N ALA A 130 3.37 3.61 14.05
CA ALA A 130 3.01 4.08 12.73
C ALA A 130 4.24 4.39 11.86
N SER A 131 5.28 4.98 12.45
CA SER A 131 6.54 5.28 11.74
C SER A 131 7.28 4.02 11.31
N MET A 132 7.38 3.02 12.21
CA MET A 132 7.98 1.73 11.90
C MET A 132 7.19 0.98 10.83
N LEU A 133 5.85 1.01 10.92
CA LEU A 133 4.98 0.39 9.93
C LEU A 133 5.13 1.05 8.55
N ARG A 134 5.16 2.38 8.49
CA ARG A 134 5.38 3.15 7.25
C ARG A 134 6.73 2.80 6.61
N ALA A 135 7.81 2.75 7.40
CA ALA A 135 9.13 2.38 6.90
C ALA A 135 9.14 0.94 6.35
N ARG A 136 8.51 0.01 7.08
CA ARG A 136 8.39 -1.39 6.64
C ARG A 136 7.58 -1.51 5.35
N ILE A 137 6.45 -0.82 5.24
CA ILE A 137 5.63 -0.81 4.03
C ILE A 137 6.44 -0.27 2.87
N SER A 138 7.09 0.89 3.02
CA SER A 138 7.93 1.47 1.97
C SER A 138 9.01 0.50 1.50
N MET A 139 9.64 -0.23 2.42
CA MET A 139 10.66 -1.22 2.10
C MET A 139 10.08 -2.44 1.37
N GLU A 140 8.94 -2.97 1.82
CA GLU A 140 8.33 -4.16 1.19
C GLU A 140 7.68 -3.83 -0.16
N THR A 141 7.05 -2.66 -0.30
CA THR A 141 6.48 -2.23 -1.58
C THR A 141 7.58 -1.97 -2.61
N ALA A 142 8.72 -1.42 -2.20
CA ALA A 142 9.87 -1.19 -3.09
C ALA A 142 10.55 -2.48 -3.60
N LYS A 143 10.31 -3.62 -2.96
CA LYS A 143 10.77 -4.93 -3.46
C LYS A 143 9.88 -5.49 -4.58
N ILE A 144 8.66 -4.96 -4.70
CA ILE A 144 7.64 -5.45 -5.63
C ILE A 144 7.55 -4.56 -6.88
N THR A 145 7.76 -3.25 -6.72
CA THR A 145 7.79 -2.24 -7.79
C THR A 145 9.19 -2.05 -8.35
#